data_AF-A0A917U0I7-F1
#
_entry.id   AF-A0A917U0I7-F1
#
_cell.length_a   1.000
_cell.length_b   1.000
_cell.length_c   1.000
_cell.angle_alpha   90.00
_cell.angle_beta   90.00
_cell.angle_gamma   90.00
#
_symmetry.space_group_name_H-M   'P 1'
#
loop_
_entity.id
_entity.type
_entity.pdbx_description
1 polymer ?
#
loop_
_entity_poly.entity_id
_entity_poly.type
_entity_poly.pdbx_seq_one_letter_code
_entity_poly.pdbx_strand_id
1 'polypeptide(L)'
;MSIGDVKAVIGEGNHSLDQATTTVEGIGTALKDVIRLVLATLDGSEHEKAEEARGALVAAQREVDLTLRTIKRAKDNASTFVAGLG
;
A
#
# COMPACT_ATOMS: atom_id res chain seq x y z
N MET A 1 -25.18 -20.32 6.14
CA MET A 1 -24.64 -18.96 6.25
C MET A 1 -25.73 -18.00 5.82
N SER A 2 -26.17 -17.11 6.70
CA SER A 2 -27.20 -16.11 6.45
C SER A 2 -26.62 -14.91 5.68
N ILE A 3 -27.47 -14.05 5.10
CA ILE A 3 -27.03 -12.77 4.52
C ILE A 3 -26.34 -11.91 5.60
N GLY A 4 -26.85 -11.96 6.84
CA GLY A 4 -26.23 -11.29 7.99
C GLY A 4 -24.81 -11.79 8.27
N ASP A 5 -24.59 -13.11 8.22
CA ASP A 5 -23.28 -13.72 8.43
C ASP A 5 -22.29 -13.28 7.33
N VAL A 6 -22.74 -13.22 6.08
CA VAL A 6 -21.91 -12.75 4.95
C VAL A 6 -21.54 -11.28 5.13
N LYS A 7 -22.48 -10.42 5.53
CA LYS A 7 -22.21 -9.00 5.80
C LYS A 7 -21.22 -8.83 6.96
N ALA A 8 -21.32 -9.63 8.02
CA ALA A 8 -20.40 -9.60 9.15
C ALA A 8 -18.96 -9.98 8.73
N VAL A 9 -18.79 -11.09 8.00
CA VAL A 9 -17.48 -11.53 7.50
C VAL A 9 -16.85 -10.48 6.59
N ILE A 10 -17.63 -9.85 5.70
CA ILE A 10 -17.11 -8.77 4.85
C ILE A 10 -16.74 -7.53 5.68
N GLY A 11 -17.50 -7.22 6.72
CA GLY A 11 -17.17 -6.14 7.67
C GLY A 11 -15.82 -6.37 8.36
N GLU A 12 -15.59 -7.57 8.87
CA GLU A 12 -14.30 -7.97 9.47
C GLU A 12 -13.15 -7.92 8.46
N GLY A 13 -13.41 -8.37 7.23
CA GLY A 13 -12.45 -8.26 6.13
C GLY A 13 -12.08 -6.80 5.81
N ASN A 14 -13.08 -5.91 5.72
CA ASN A 14 -12.84 -4.48 5.51
C ASN A 14 -12.06 -3.83 6.66
N HIS A 15 -12.34 -4.23 7.91
CA HIS A 15 -11.57 -3.76 9.06
C HIS A 15 -10.09 -4.20 8.97
N SER A 16 -9.85 -5.44 8.56
CA SER A 16 -8.49 -5.96 8.33
C SER A 16 -7.78 -5.19 7.19
N LEU A 17 -8.50 -4.82 6.13
CA LEU A 17 -7.97 -3.98 5.05
C LEU A 17 -7.64 -2.55 5.51
N ASP A 18 -8.35 -2.00 6.49
CA ASP A 18 -8.02 -0.70 7.09
C ASP A 18 -6.71 -0.74 7.89
N GLN A 19 -6.51 -1.81 8.66
CA GLN A 19 -5.25 -2.05 9.37
C GLN A 19 -4.09 -2.24 8.38
N ALA A 20 -4.31 -2.98 7.29
CA ALA A 20 -3.33 -3.15 6.23
C ALA A 20 -2.99 -1.82 5.55
N THR A 21 -3.99 -0.97 5.28
CA THR A 21 -3.78 0.38 4.72
C THR A 21 -2.87 1.19 5.62
N THR A 22 -3.20 1.28 6.91
CA THR A 22 -2.41 2.03 7.90
C THR A 22 -0.96 1.54 7.96
N THR A 23 -0.77 0.21 7.93
CA THR A 23 0.56 -0.41 7.95
C THR A 23 1.37 -0.04 6.71
N VAL A 24 0.76 -0.15 5.52
CA VAL A 24 1.43 0.15 4.25
C VAL A 24 1.73 1.65 4.11
N GLU A 25 0.86 2.52 4.60
CA GLU A 25 1.12 3.97 4.67
C GLU A 25 2.31 4.28 5.60
N GLY A 26 2.41 3.59 6.73
CA GLY A 26 3.57 3.66 7.62
C GLY A 26 4.87 3.24 6.93
N ILE A 27 4.85 2.10 6.22
CA ILE A 27 5.97 1.64 5.40
C ILE A 27 6.35 2.67 4.34
N GLY A 28 5.36 3.24 3.64
CA GLY A 28 5.59 4.30 2.65
C GLY A 28 6.23 5.54 3.23
N THR A 29 5.87 5.92 4.46
CA THR A 29 6.49 7.04 5.17
C THR A 29 7.95 6.75 5.50
N ALA A 30 8.24 5.59 6.09
CA ALA A 30 9.61 5.17 6.39
C ALA A 30 10.47 5.06 5.11
N LEU A 31 9.89 4.56 4.02
CA LEU A 31 10.57 4.48 2.73
C LEU A 31 10.93 5.87 2.19
N LYS A 32 10.03 6.86 2.29
CA LYS A 32 10.33 8.25 1.90
C LYS A 32 11.49 8.84 2.71
N ASP A 33 11.62 8.50 3.98
CA ASP A 33 12.76 8.92 4.81
C ASP A 33 14.07 8.29 4.33
N VAL A 34 14.06 6.99 4.01
CA VAL A 34 15.22 6.30 3.42
C VAL A 34 15.60 6.91 2.08
N ILE A 35 14.62 7.16 1.20
CA ILE A 35 14.84 7.80 -0.11
C ILE A 35 15.55 9.14 0.08
N ARG A 36 15.05 9.97 0.99
CA ARG A 36 15.65 11.28 1.27
C ARG A 36 17.10 11.15 1.72
N LEU A 37 17.39 10.23 2.63
CA LEU A 37 18.75 10.00 3.13
C LEU A 37 19.68 9.50 2.03
N VAL A 38 19.24 8.55 1.21
CA VAL A 38 20.04 7.99 0.11
C VAL A 38 20.30 9.05 -0.95
N LEU A 39 19.31 9.84 -1.33
CA LEU A 39 19.50 10.94 -2.29
C LEU A 39 20.48 11.99 -1.76
N ALA A 40 20.41 12.34 -0.46
CA ALA A 40 21.37 13.25 0.15
C ALA A 40 22.79 12.67 0.22
N THR A 41 22.92 11.35 0.39
CA THR A 41 24.22 10.67 0.49
C THR A 41 24.88 10.45 -0.87
N LEU A 42 24.08 10.18 -1.89
CA LEU A 42 24.55 9.88 -3.25
C LEU A 42 24.48 11.09 -4.18
N ASP A 43 24.33 12.29 -3.62
CA ASP A 43 24.23 13.53 -4.38
C ASP A 43 25.50 13.73 -5.22
N GLY A 44 25.32 14.00 -6.52
CA GLY A 44 26.41 14.15 -7.49
C GLY A 44 27.20 12.87 -7.81
N SER A 45 26.86 11.71 -7.25
CA SER A 45 27.54 10.44 -7.58
C SER A 45 26.98 9.82 -8.86
N GLU A 46 27.79 9.75 -9.92
CA GLU A 46 27.49 9.03 -11.17
C GLU A 46 27.88 7.54 -11.15
N HIS A 47 28.34 7.03 -9.99
CA HIS A 47 28.70 5.62 -9.87
C HIS A 47 27.48 4.72 -10.14
N GLU A 48 27.65 3.66 -10.93
CA GLU A 48 26.57 2.73 -11.34
C GLU A 48 25.69 2.25 -10.18
N LYS A 49 26.30 1.78 -9.09
CA LYS A 49 25.60 1.41 -7.85
C LYS A 49 24.71 2.51 -7.24
N ALA A 50 25.04 3.78 -7.44
CA ALA A 50 24.22 4.89 -6.98
C ALA A 50 22.93 5.02 -7.82
N GLU A 51 23.04 4.82 -9.13
CA GLU A 51 21.87 4.74 -10.03
C GLU A 51 21.00 3.52 -9.74
N GLU A 52 21.61 2.35 -9.52
CA GLU A 52 20.89 1.14 -9.13
C GLU A 52 20.11 1.35 -7.82
N ALA A 53 20.73 1.97 -6.81
CA ALA A 53 20.08 2.28 -5.55
C ALA A 53 18.88 3.23 -5.74
N ARG A 54 19.04 4.30 -6.54
CA ARG A 54 17.94 5.23 -6.88
C ARG A 54 16.81 4.50 -7.60
N GLY A 55 17.12 3.65 -8.57
CA GLY A 55 16.14 2.86 -9.31
C GLY A 55 15.37 1.89 -8.42
N ALA A 56 16.06 1.15 -7.55
CA ALA A 56 15.44 0.22 -6.60
C ALA A 56 14.49 0.94 -5.64
N LEU A 57 14.86 2.13 -5.18
CA LEU A 57 14.02 2.95 -4.31
C LEU A 57 12.76 3.48 -4.99
N VAL A 58 12.85 3.90 -6.26
CA VAL A 58 11.69 4.29 -7.07
C VAL A 58 10.75 3.11 -7.27
N ALA A 59 11.30 1.92 -7.57
CA ALA A 59 10.50 0.70 -7.70
C ALA A 59 9.78 0.36 -6.38
N ALA A 60 10.49 0.42 -5.25
CA ALA A 60 9.88 0.18 -3.94
C ALA A 60 8.74 1.16 -3.63
N GLN A 61 8.91 2.45 -3.93
CA GLN A 61 7.86 3.45 -3.70
C GLN A 61 6.63 3.17 -4.58
N ARG A 62 6.86 2.76 -5.83
CA ARG A 62 5.78 2.38 -6.75
C ARG A 62 5.00 1.17 -6.23
N GLU A 63 5.66 0.16 -5.67
CA GLU A 63 4.99 -1.02 -5.12
C GLU A 63 4.13 -0.68 -3.89
N VAL A 64 4.57 0.25 -3.03
CA VAL A 64 3.74 0.76 -1.93
C VAL A 64 2.46 1.41 -2.48
N ASP A 65 2.60 2.28 -3.48
CA ASP A 65 1.46 2.98 -4.08
C ASP A 65 0.48 2.00 -4.77
N LEU A 66 1.00 1.00 -5.48
CA LEU A 66 0.19 -0.05 -6.12
C LEU A 66 -0.54 -0.91 -5.08
N THR A 67 0.12 -1.23 -3.97
CA THR A 67 -0.48 -1.97 -2.86
C THR A 67 -1.66 -1.20 -2.26
N LEU A 68 -1.48 0.08 -1.94
CA LEU A 68 -2.56 0.93 -1.41
C LEU A 68 -3.76 1.02 -2.37
N ARG A 69 -3.49 1.18 -3.67
CA ARG A 69 -4.54 1.18 -4.71
C ARG A 69 -5.30 -0.15 -4.76
N THR A 70 -4.59 -1.26 -4.60
CA THR A 70 -5.19 -2.60 -4.61
C THR A 70 -6.09 -2.80 -3.40
N ILE A 71 -5.63 -2.41 -2.20
CA ILE A 71 -6.44 -2.46 -0.97
C ILE A 71 -7.71 -1.62 -1.14
N LYS A 72 -7.59 -0.39 -1.63
CA LYS A 72 -8.74 0.49 -1.89
C LYS A 72 -9.76 -0.18 -2.82
N ARG A 73 -9.30 -0.73 -3.95
CA ARG A 73 -10.18 -1.42 -4.91
C ARG A 73 -10.88 -2.62 -4.27
N ALA A 74 -10.18 -3.39 -3.43
CA ALA A 74 -10.77 -4.52 -2.71
C ALA A 74 -11.91 -4.04 -1.78
N LYS A 75 -11.71 -2.96 -1.04
CA LYS A 75 -12.75 -2.35 -0.18
C LYS A 75 -13.94 -1.81 -0.97
N ASP A 76 -13.68 -1.13 -2.08
CA ASP A 76 -14.73 -0.59 -2.96
C ASP A 76 -15.61 -1.72 -3.52
N ASN A 77 -14.97 -2.82 -3.95
CA ASN A 77 -15.67 -4.02 -4.44
C ASN A 77 -16.48 -4.70 -3.32
N ALA A 78 -15.90 -4.86 -2.13
CA ALA A 78 -16.58 -5.44 -0.98
C ALA A 78 -17.82 -4.62 -0.57
N SER A 79 -17.69 -3.29 -0.55
CA SER A 79 -18.79 -2.37 -0.23
C SER A 79 -19.90 -2.43 -1.27
N THR A 80 -19.53 -2.47 -2.55
CA THR A 80 -20.48 -2.63 -3.67
C THR A 80 -21.25 -3.95 -3.55
N PHE A 81 -20.55 -5.05 -3.25
CA PHE A 81 -21.18 -6.35 -3.06
C PHE A 81 -22.16 -6.35 -1.88
N VAL A 82 -21.76 -5.81 -0.72
CA VAL A 82 -22.64 -5.72 0.46
C VAL A 82 -23.90 -4.89 0.18
N ALA A 83 -23.77 -3.78 -0.55
CA ALA A 83 -24.91 -2.96 -0.95
C ALA A 83 -25.89 -3.70 -1.88
N GLY A 84 -25.38 -4.61 -2.72
CA GLY A 84 -26.20 -5.45 -3.60
C GLY A 84 -26.98 -6.55 -2.88
N LEU A 85 -26.67 -6.85 -1.61
CA LEU A 85 -27.35 -7.88 -0.84
C LEU A 85 -28.65 -7.41 -0.16
N GLY A 86 -28.98 -6.12 -0.24
CA GLY A 86 -30.11 -5.51 0.49
C GLY A 86 -29.78 -5.32 1.96
#